data_AF-B8Y6E8-F1
#
_entry.id   AF-B8Y6E8-F1
#
_cell.length_a   1.000
_cell.length_b   1.000
_cell.length_c   1.000
_cell.angle_alpha   90.00
_cell.angle_beta   90.00
_cell.angle_gamma   90.00
#
_symmetry.space_group_name_H-M   'P 1'
#
loop_
_entity.id
_entity.type
_entity.pdbx_description
1 polymer ?
#
loop_
_entity_poly.entity_id
_entity_poly.type
_entity_poly.pdbx_seq_one_letter_code
_entity_poly.pdbx_strand_id
1 'polypeptide(L)' 'LMSNYRGCMEVNVFRTVTVTRTFLPLLRQSKGRIVTISSPSGEHPFPCLASYGASKAALNL' A
#
# COMPACT_ATOMS: atom_id res chain seq x y z
N LEU A 1 -10.18 -16.74 5.00
CA LEU A 1 -10.35 -15.43 5.66
C LEU A 1 -9.00 -14.76 5.94
N MET A 2 -8.16 -15.32 6.83
CA MET A 2 -6.83 -14.74 7.16
C MET A 2 -5.84 -14.70 5.98
N SER A 3 -5.97 -15.62 5.02
CA SER A 3 -5.22 -15.60 3.76
C SER A 3 -5.38 -14.30 2.98
N ASN A 4 -6.61 -13.74 2.93
CA ASN A 4 -6.89 -12.52 2.17
C ASN A 4 -6.27 -11.30 2.85
N TYR A 5 -6.32 -11.23 4.19
CA TYR A 5 -5.64 -10.17 4.93
C TYR A 5 -4.12 -10.21 4.71
N ARG A 6 -3.51 -11.39 4.84
CA ARG A 6 -2.07 -11.55 4.58
C ARG A 6 -1.71 -11.19 3.15
N GLY A 7 -2.46 -11.70 2.17
CA GLY A 7 -2.22 -11.41 0.75
C GLY A 7 -2.35 -9.93 0.42
N CYS A 8 -3.42 -9.26 0.87
CA CYS A 8 -3.60 -7.83 0.66
C CYS A 8 -2.47 -7.01 1.31
N MET A 9 -2.06 -7.33 2.53
CA MET A 9 -0.98 -6.61 3.21
C MET A 9 0.38 -6.89 2.56
N GLU A 10 0.68 -8.14 2.22
CA GLU A 10 1.92 -8.51 1.53
C GLU A 10 2.08 -7.72 0.23
N VAL A 11 1.06 -7.76 -0.62
CA VAL A 11 1.13 -7.15 -1.94
C VAL A 11 1.00 -5.63 -1.86
N ASN A 12 -0.03 -5.10 -1.22
CA ASN A 12 -0.32 -3.67 -1.31
C ASN A 12 0.60 -2.83 -0.43
N VAL A 13 1.05 -3.35 0.72
CA VAL A 13 1.83 -2.58 1.70
C VAL A 13 3.30 -2.95 1.61
N PHE A 14 3.65 -4.20 1.91
CA PHE A 14 5.05 -4.61 2.05
C PHE A 14 5.83 -4.58 0.72
N ARG A 15 5.21 -4.93 -0.41
CA ARG A 15 5.87 -4.77 -1.73
C ARG A 15 6.05 -3.30 -2.08
N THR A 16 5.07 -2.43 -1.79
CA THR A 16 5.21 -0.97 -2.01
C THR A 16 6.37 -0.37 -1.23
N VAL A 17 6.52 -0.75 0.04
CA VAL A 17 7.67 -0.35 0.88
C VAL A 17 8.98 -0.89 0.31
N THR A 18 9.00 -2.14 -0.11
CA THR A 18 10.20 -2.79 -0.69
C THR A 18 10.65 -2.08 -1.96
N VAL A 19 9.72 -1.83 -2.90
CA VAL A 19 9.99 -1.09 -4.15
C VAL A 19 10.50 0.31 -3.82
N THR A 20 9.81 1.03 -2.94
CA THR A 20 10.24 2.36 -2.48
C THR A 20 11.67 2.35 -1.96
N ARG A 21 12.02 1.38 -1.11
CA ARG A 21 13.37 1.24 -0.55
C ARG A 21 14.40 0.93 -1.62
N THR A 22 14.09 0.03 -2.55
CA THR A 22 15.00 -0.35 -3.64
C THR A 22 15.34 0.83 -4.55
N PHE A 23 14.36 1.67 -4.90
CA PHE A 23 14.56 2.81 -5.80
C PHE A 23 14.95 4.11 -5.08
N LEU A 24 14.95 4.13 -3.74
CA LEU A 24 15.23 5.33 -2.95
C LEU A 24 16.54 6.07 -3.33
N PRO A 25 17.67 5.39 -3.63
CA PRO A 25 18.88 6.10 -4.06
C PRO A 25 18.70 6.85 -5.38
N LEU A 26 18.04 6.23 -6.35
CA LEU A 26 17.79 6.81 -7.68
C LEU A 26 16.79 7.96 -7.62
N LEU A 27 15.75 7.81 -6.77
CA LEU A 27 14.77 8.87 -6.51
C LEU A 27 15.43 10.09 -5.86
N ARG A 28 16.35 9.89 -4.91
CA ARG A 28 17.11 10.99 -4.29
C ARG A 28 18.01 11.71 -5.29
N GLN A 29 18.72 10.96 -6.15
CA GLN A 29 19.59 11.54 -7.17
C GLN A 29 18.80 12.39 -8.18
N SER A 30 17.66 11.89 -8.64
CA SER A 30 16.80 12.57 -9.62
C SER A 30 15.90 13.64 -9.02
N LYS A 31 15.83 13.77 -7.68
CA LYS A 31 14.80 14.53 -6.96
C LYS A 31 13.37 14.12 -7.39
N GLY A 32 13.21 12.83 -7.67
CA GLY A 32 11.95 12.22 -8.07
C GLY A 32 10.94 12.17 -6.92
N ARG A 33 9.70 11.82 -7.26
CA ARG A 33 8.59 11.69 -6.31
C ARG A 33 7.97 10.30 -6.41
N ILE A 34 7.46 9.81 -5.29
CA ILE A 34 6.67 8.57 -5.23
C ILE A 34 5.21 8.97 -5.10
N VAL A 35 4.35 8.40 -5.93
CA VAL A 35 2.90 8.54 -5.84
C VAL A 35 2.32 7.16 -5.58
N THR A 36 1.71 6.98 -4.41
CA THR A 36 1.02 5.74 -4.05
C THR A 36 -0.47 5.87 -4.37
N ILE A 37 -1.05 4.82 -4.97
CA ILE A 37 -2.47 4.80 -5.31
C ILE A 37 -3.25 4.07 -4.21
N SER A 38 -4.04 4.85 -3.47
CA SER A 38 -4.94 4.33 -2.44
C SER A 38 -6.36 4.09 -2.97
N SER A 39 -7.35 4.07 -2.09
CA SER A 39 -8.76 3.82 -2.38
C SER A 39 -9.65 4.49 -1.32
N PRO A 40 -10.88 4.92 -1.66
CA PRO A 40 -11.87 5.36 -0.66
C PRO A 40 -12.13 4.31 0.43
N SER A 41 -11.95 3.04 0.10
CA SER A 41 -12.07 1.94 1.05
C SER A 41 -10.99 1.92 2.15
N GLY A 42 -9.94 2.73 2.02
CA GLY A 42 -8.95 2.96 3.07
C GLY A 42 -9.42 3.96 4.13
N GLU A 43 -10.39 4.80 3.80
CA GLU A 43 -10.95 5.83 4.72
C GLU A 43 -12.32 5.43 5.25
N HIS A 44 -13.12 4.74 4.43
CA HIS A 44 -14.46 4.30 4.78
C HIS A 44 -14.61 2.78 4.63
N PRO A 45 -15.30 2.10 5.57
CA PRO A 45 -15.55 0.68 5.45
C PRO A 45 -16.60 0.39 4.37
N PHE A 46 -16.30 -0.55 3.48
CA PHE A 46 -17.24 -1.08 2.51
C PHE A 46 -17.49 -2.58 2.76
N PRO A 47 -18.74 -3.07 2.60
CA PRO A 47 -19.05 -4.49 2.76
C PRO A 47 -18.13 -5.37 1.92
N CYS A 48 -17.71 -6.51 2.48
CA CYS A 48 -16.84 -7.50 1.84
C CYS A 48 -15.40 -7.04 1.50
N LEU A 49 -15.04 -5.77 1.74
CA LEU A 49 -13.73 -5.21 1.39
C LEU A 49 -12.80 -5.00 2.60
N ALA A 50 -13.07 -5.61 3.74
CA ALA A 50 -12.32 -5.32 4.98
C ALA A 50 -10.80 -5.55 4.86
N SER A 51 -10.35 -6.65 4.23
CA SER A 51 -8.91 -6.94 4.04
C SER A 51 -8.24 -5.98 3.05
N TYR A 52 -8.93 -5.65 1.96
CA TYR A 52 -8.48 -4.69 0.96
C TYR A 52 -8.42 -3.28 1.55
N GLY A 53 -9.50 -2.83 2.19
CA GLY A 53 -9.63 -1.55 2.87
C GLY A 53 -8.54 -1.34 3.92
N ALA A 54 -8.30 -2.34 4.78
CA ALA A 54 -7.19 -2.29 5.74
C ALA A 54 -5.83 -2.07 5.05
N SER A 55 -5.55 -2.77 3.95
CA SER A 55 -4.29 -2.60 3.22
C SER A 55 -4.14 -1.24 2.53
N LYS A 56 -5.26 -0.61 2.13
CA LYS A 56 -5.28 0.73 1.53
C LYS A 56 -5.19 1.82 2.59
N ALA A 57 -5.83 1.63 3.75
CA ALA A 57 -5.65 2.48 4.91
C ALA A 57 -4.18 2.53 5.35
N ALA A 58 -3.50 1.39 5.36
CA ALA A 58 -2.08 1.30 5.69
C ALA A 58 -1.14 2.03 4.70
N LEU A 59 -1.58 2.31 3.47
CA LEU A 59 -0.82 3.10 2.50
C LEU A 59 -0.96 4.62 2.70
N ASN A 60 -1.98 5.05 3.46
CA ASN A 60 -2.25 6.46 3.75
C ASN A 60 -1.60 6.96 5.04
N LEU A 61 -1.02 6.05 5.85
CA LEU A 61 -0.23 6.36 7.06
C LEU A 61 1.20 6.74 6.67
#